data_AF-A0A7W8SQ13-F1
#
_entry.id   AF-A0A7W8SQ13-F1
#
_cell.length_a   1.000
_cell.length_b   1.000
_cell.length_c   1.000
_cell.angle_alpha   90.00
_cell.angle_beta   90.00
_cell.angle_gamma   90.00
#
_symmetry.space_group_name_H-M   'P 1'
#
loop_
_entity.id
_entity.type
_entity.pdbx_description
1 polymer ?
#
loop_
_entity_poly.entity_id
_entity_poly.type
_entity_poly.pdbx_seq_one_letter_code
_entity_poly.pdbx_strand_id
1 'polypeptide(L)'
;MLREDKPVGMFRLGLSSELADLLAGLSLAQIVKLAASDQLLCFFRFNDHAMLSALTQTTKHTAVAPTHTAILLAGQPAEQFA
;
A
#
# COMPACT_ATOMS: atom_id res chain seq x y z
N MET A 1 -4.64 -12.05 -2.66
CA MET A 1 -4.15 -11.38 -1.43
C MET A 1 -5.21 -11.29 -0.35
N LEU A 2 -6.12 -10.30 -0.32
CA LEU A 2 -7.08 -10.15 0.80
C LEU A 2 -7.99 -11.37 1.04
N ARG A 3 -8.35 -12.09 -0.03
CA ARG A 3 -9.15 -13.33 0.03
C ARG A 3 -8.34 -14.59 0.34
N GLU A 4 -7.01 -14.54 0.17
CA GLU A 4 -6.11 -15.69 0.39
C GLU A 4 -5.52 -15.64 1.80
N ASP A 5 -5.00 -14.46 2.19
CA ASP A 5 -4.44 -14.16 3.50
C ASP A 5 -4.70 -12.67 3.78
N LYS A 6 -5.74 -12.41 4.58
CA LYS A 6 -6.17 -11.06 4.93
C LYS A 6 -5.08 -10.31 5.71
N PRO A 7 -4.48 -10.85 6.79
CA PRO A 7 -3.38 -10.18 7.49
C PRO A 7 -2.21 -9.76 6.60
N VAL A 8 -1.72 -10.66 5.73
CA VAL A 8 -0.62 -10.35 4.81
C VAL A 8 -1.06 -9.31 3.77
N GLY A 9 -2.28 -9.42 3.26
CA GLY A 9 -2.85 -8.45 2.33
C GLY A 9 -2.96 -7.05 2.94
N MET A 10 -3.48 -6.93 4.16
CA MET A 10 -3.58 -5.66 4.88
C MET A 10 -2.21 -5.01 5.07
N PHE A 11 -1.22 -5.78 5.52
CA PHE A 11 0.14 -5.27 5.74
C PHE A 11 0.80 -4.78 4.44
N ARG A 12 0.73 -5.57 3.37
CA ARG A 12 1.36 -5.25 2.09
C ARG A 12 0.68 -4.09 1.36
N LEU A 13 -0.64 -3.99 1.47
CA LEU A 13 -1.43 -2.95 0.82
C LEU A 13 -1.60 -1.69 1.69
N GLY A 14 -1.22 -1.74 2.98
CA GLY A 14 -1.36 -0.61 3.90
C GLY A 14 -2.82 -0.27 4.23
N LEU A 15 -3.66 -1.29 4.42
CA LEU A 15 -5.12 -1.13 4.60
C LEU A 15 -5.54 -1.38 6.06
N SER A 16 -6.52 -0.61 6.54
CA SER A 16 -7.22 -0.92 7.79
C SER A 16 -8.07 -2.19 7.65
N SER A 17 -8.54 -2.75 8.77
CA SER A 17 -9.38 -3.97 8.72
C SER A 17 -10.71 -3.68 8.00
N GLU A 18 -11.31 -2.53 8.29
CA GLU A 18 -12.59 -2.09 7.76
C GLU A 18 -12.53 -1.94 6.23
N LEU A 19 -11.46 -1.28 5.73
CA LEU A 19 -11.25 -1.12 4.30
C LEU A 19 -10.93 -2.46 3.62
N ALA A 20 -10.15 -3.33 4.28
CA ALA A 20 -9.86 -4.66 3.76
C ALA A 20 -11.14 -5.52 3.61
N ASP A 21 -12.05 -5.45 4.59
CA ASP A 21 -13.34 -6.14 4.54
C ASP A 21 -14.24 -5.59 3.43
N LEU A 22 -14.32 -4.25 3.31
CA LEU A 22 -15.07 -3.60 2.23
C LEU A 22 -14.55 -4.04 0.86
N LEU A 23 -13.23 -3.97 0.63
CA LEU A 23 -12.62 -4.35 -0.64
C LEU A 23 -12.80 -5.84 -0.95
N ALA A 24 -12.70 -6.72 0.05
CA ALA A 24 -12.92 -8.15 -0.12
C ALA A 24 -14.36 -8.48 -0.53
N GLY A 25 -15.33 -7.70 -0.03
CA GLY A 25 -16.76 -7.84 -0.27
C GLY A 25 -17.29 -7.19 -1.56
N LEU A 26 -16.48 -6.43 -2.29
CA LEU A 26 -16.93 -5.83 -3.55
C LEU A 26 -17.27 -6.88 -4.61
N SER A 27 -18.42 -6.69 -5.26
CA SER A 27 -18.79 -7.42 -6.47
C SER A 27 -17.98 -6.95 -7.67
N LEU A 28 -17.92 -7.78 -8.72
CA LEU A 28 -17.24 -7.43 -9.96
C LEU A 28 -17.79 -6.12 -10.57
N ALA A 29 -19.12 -5.93 -10.57
CA ALA A 29 -19.74 -4.72 -11.12
C ALA A 29 -19.31 -3.46 -10.36
N GLN A 30 -19.19 -3.54 -9.03
CA GLN A 30 -18.70 -2.43 -8.21
C GLN A 30 -17.23 -2.14 -8.48
N ILE A 31 -16.38 -3.18 -8.58
CA ILE A 31 -14.95 -3.03 -8.92
C ILE A 31 -14.78 -2.32 -10.26
N VAL A 32 -15.52 -2.74 -11.29
CA VAL A 32 -15.48 -2.10 -12.62
C VAL A 32 -15.92 -0.64 -12.55
N LYS A 33 -16.97 -0.34 -11.77
CA LYS A 33 -17.43 1.03 -11.56
C LYS A 33 -16.37 1.92 -10.90
N LEU A 34 -15.66 1.41 -9.88
CA LEU A 34 -14.54 2.10 -9.24
C LEU A 34 -13.38 2.31 -10.22
N ALA A 35 -13.01 1.28 -10.99
CA ALA A 35 -11.93 1.35 -11.96
C ALA A 35 -12.20 2.33 -13.12
N ALA A 36 -13.47 2.58 -13.44
CA ALA A 36 -13.89 3.55 -14.45
C ALA A 36 -13.90 5.01 -13.94
N SER A 37 -13.51 5.25 -12.69
CA SER A 37 -13.40 6.60 -12.12
C SER A 37 -12.27 7.39 -12.80
N ASP A 38 -12.52 8.65 -13.15
CA ASP A 38 -11.49 9.58 -13.64
C ASP A 38 -10.58 10.11 -12.52
N GLN A 39 -10.81 9.69 -11.28
CA GLN A 39 -10.01 10.06 -10.12
C GLN A 39 -9.18 8.88 -9.61
N LEU A 40 -7.95 9.18 -9.19
CA LEU A 40 -7.07 8.21 -8.53
C LEU A 40 -7.68 7.78 -7.19
N LEU A 41 -7.94 6.47 -7.06
CA LEU A 41 -8.45 5.85 -5.84
C LEU A 41 -7.34 5.47 -4.85
N CYS A 42 -6.10 5.43 -5.34
CA CYS A 42 -4.92 5.11 -4.56
C CYS A 42 -3.99 6.32 -4.56
N PHE A 43 -3.41 6.62 -3.41
CA PHE A 43 -2.40 7.66 -3.26
C PHE A 43 -1.03 7.05 -3.01
N PHE A 44 -0.01 7.88 -3.17
CA PHE A 44 1.36 7.47 -2.91
C PHE A 44 1.58 7.34 -1.40
N ARG A 45 1.97 6.14 -0.94
CA ARG A 45 2.13 5.85 0.48
C ARG A 45 3.25 6.65 1.15
N PHE A 46 4.19 7.20 0.38
CA PHE A 46 5.25 8.06 0.92
C PHE A 46 4.87 9.53 0.76
N ASN A 47 4.48 10.18 1.85
CA ASN A 47 4.10 11.59 1.81
C ASN A 47 5.27 12.56 2.10
N ASP A 48 6.49 12.04 2.27
CA ASP A 48 7.68 12.82 2.58
C ASP A 48 8.78 12.62 1.53
N HIS A 49 9.29 13.74 1.00
CA HIS A 49 10.43 13.79 0.08
C HIS A 49 11.66 13.09 0.65
N ALA A 50 11.93 13.21 1.95
CA ALA A 50 13.06 12.55 2.59
C ALA A 50 12.93 11.02 2.54
N MET A 51 11.71 10.50 2.74
CA MET A 51 11.44 9.07 2.62
C MET A 51 11.64 8.58 1.19
N LEU A 52 11.11 9.30 0.20
CA LEU A 52 11.29 8.92 -1.20
C LEU A 52 12.77 9.02 -1.64
N SER A 53 13.48 10.04 -1.16
CA SER A 53 14.91 10.23 -1.43
C SER A 53 15.76 9.10 -0.85
N ALA A 54 15.42 8.59 0.34
CA ALA A 54 16.13 7.46 0.94
C ALA A 54 16.04 6.18 0.09
N LEU A 55 14.96 6.02 -0.70
CA LEU A 55 14.75 4.85 -1.57
C LEU A 55 15.52 4.96 -2.90
N THR A 56 15.76 6.18 -3.37
CA THR A 56 16.41 6.43 -4.67
C THR A 56 17.92 6.65 -4.54
N GLN A 57 18.40 6.95 -3.33
CA GLN A 57 19.83 7.05 -3.05
C GLN A 57 20.49 5.68 -3.16
N THR A 58 21.24 5.49 -4.24
CA THR A 58 22.10 4.32 -4.45
C THR A 58 23.29 4.40 -3.50
N THR A 59 23.16 3.79 -2.32
CA THR A 59 24.33 3.52 -1.49
C THR A 59 25.19 2.45 -2.19
N LYS A 60 26.51 2.43 -1.92
CA LYS A 60 27.48 1.48 -2.50
C LYS A 60 27.08 -0.01 -2.30
N HIS A 61 26.07 -0.29 -1.48
CA HIS A 61 25.49 -1.59 -1.19
C HIS A 61 24.09 -1.74 -1.85
N THR A 62 24.06 -1.76 -3.18
CA THR A 62 22.83 -1.93 -3.98
C THR A 62 22.01 -3.18 -3.61
N ALA A 63 22.64 -4.21 -3.07
CA ALA A 63 21.98 -5.42 -2.60
C ALA A 63 21.05 -5.22 -1.38
N VAL A 64 21.24 -4.16 -0.58
CA VAL A 64 20.51 -3.92 0.69
C VAL A 64 19.35 -2.94 0.50
N ALA A 65 19.29 -2.24 -0.64
CA ALA A 65 18.26 -1.25 -0.93
C ALA A 65 16.83 -1.80 -0.85
N PRO A 66 16.49 -3.00 -1.39
CA PRO A 66 15.13 -3.55 -1.28
C PRO A 66 14.72 -3.82 0.17
N THR A 67 15.65 -4.24 1.02
CA THR A 67 15.41 -4.51 2.45
C THR A 67 15.13 -3.20 3.20
N HIS A 68 15.87 -2.12 2.91
CA HIS A 68 15.60 -0.80 3.47
C HIS A 68 14.21 -0.29 3.10
N THR A 69 13.81 -0.46 1.83
CA THR A 69 12.45 -0.11 1.37
C THR A 69 11.37 -0.88 2.11
N ALA A 70 11.57 -2.20 2.27
CA ALA A 70 10.62 -3.05 2.98
C ALA A 70 10.47 -2.64 4.45
N ILE A 71 11.57 -2.30 5.13
CA ILE A 71 11.55 -1.83 6.52
C ILE A 71 10.81 -0.50 6.64
N LEU A 72 11.10 0.47 5.77
CA LEU A 72 10.42 1.77 5.78
C LEU A 72 8.92 1.63 5.52
N LEU A 73 8.52 0.77 4.57
CA LEU A 73 7.12 0.48 4.28
C LEU A 73 6.42 -0.27 5.43
N ALA A 74 7.12 -1.19 6.11
CA ALA A 74 6.58 -1.92 7.25
C ALA A 74 6.30 -1.02 8.46
N GLY A 75 7.09 0.04 8.64
CA GLY A 75 6.93 0.98 9.75
C GLY A 75 5.81 2.01 9.57
N GLN A 76 5.23 2.13 8.38
CA GLN A 76 4.13 3.06 8.13
C GLN A 76 2.80 2.39 8.53
N PRO A 77 2.05 2.91 9.52
CA PRO A 77 0.75 2.36 9.85
C PRO A 77 -0.20 2.45 8.64
N ALA A 78 -1.16 1.55 8.56
CA ALA A 78 -2.26 1.70 7.62
C ALA A 78 -3.00 3.00 7.96
N GLU A 79 -3.32 3.80 6.94
CA GLU A 79 -4.16 4.97 7.19
C GLU A 79 -5.52 4.52 7.72
N GLN A 80 -5.94 5.15 8.82
CA GLN A 80 -7.27 4.94 9.38
C GLN A 80 -8.21 5.96 8.75
N PHE A 81 -9.16 5.46 7.97
CA PHE A 81 -10.27 6.29 7.50
C PHE A 81 -11.21 6.51 8.70
N ALA A 82 -11.30 7.75 9.17
CA ALA A 82 -12.20 8.18 10.25
C ALA A 82 -13.64 8.34 9.74
#